data_AF-A0A165EBF9-F1
#
_entry.id   AF-A0A165EBF9-F1
#
_cell.length_a   1.000
_cell.length_b   1.000
_cell.length_c   1.000
_cell.angle_alpha   90.00
_cell.angle_beta   90.00
_cell.angle_gamma   90.00
#
_symmetry.space_group_name_H-M   'P 1'
#
loop_
_entity.id
_entity.type
_entity.pdbx_description
1 polymer ?
#
loop_
_entity_poly.entity_id
_entity_poly.type
_entity_poly.pdbx_seq_one_letter_code
_entity_poly.pdbx_strand_id
1 'polypeptide(L)'
;HRQVQAKLPQEYHLLEALVQKVPLNTELPCYPFPSFVVNYYCCVEGHRDDQDPEGGVCVLLVFGSFTGGQIVLHEPGIVLEVEAGDIVIFPSMRLTHFNLHF
;
A
#
# COMPACT_ATOMS: atom_id res chain seq x y z
N HIS A 1 7.18 10.14 -4.23
CA HIS A 1 8.41 9.64 -4.89
C HIS A 1 9.70 9.85 -4.08
N ARG A 2 10.25 11.07 -3.96
CA ARG A 2 11.54 11.30 -3.28
C ARG A 2 11.60 10.81 -1.82
N GLN A 3 10.49 10.88 -1.08
CA GLN A 3 10.47 10.41 0.32
C GLN A 3 10.50 8.88 0.44
N VAL A 4 9.84 8.15 -0.47
CA VAL A 4 9.88 6.68 -0.48
C VAL A 4 11.29 6.22 -0.84
N GLN A 5 11.87 6.79 -1.92
CA GLN A 5 13.25 6.50 -2.32
C GLN A 5 14.27 6.79 -1.20
N ALA A 6 14.08 7.87 -0.43
CA ALA A 6 15.00 8.22 0.66
C ALA A 6 14.84 7.32 1.91
N LYS A 7 13.63 6.87 2.22
CA LYS A 7 13.33 6.11 3.45
C LYS A 7 13.37 4.59 3.24
N LEU A 8 13.04 4.12 2.03
CA LEU A 8 12.89 2.73 1.65
C LEU A 8 13.59 2.48 0.30
N PRO A 9 14.91 2.67 0.22
CA PRO A 9 15.64 2.64 -1.06
C PRO A 9 15.60 1.25 -1.71
N GLN A 10 15.61 0.17 -0.92
CA GLN A 10 15.64 -1.20 -1.44
C GLN A 10 14.30 -1.58 -2.07
N GLU A 11 13.21 -1.30 -1.36
CA GLU A 11 11.84 -1.53 -1.79
C GLU A 11 11.50 -0.65 -3.00
N TYR A 12 11.98 0.59 -3.00
CA TYR A 12 11.85 1.49 -4.13
C TYR A 12 12.50 0.91 -5.40
N HIS A 13 13.72 0.35 -5.30
CA HIS A 13 14.38 -0.28 -6.45
C HIS A 13 13.70 -1.57 -6.91
N LEU A 14 13.13 -2.36 -5.98
CA LEU A 14 12.31 -3.51 -6.32
C LEU A 14 11.08 -3.09 -7.14
N LEU A 15 10.36 -2.06 -6.69
CA LEU A 15 9.20 -1.50 -7.39
C LEU A 15 9.60 -0.97 -8.77
N GLU A 16 10.68 -0.20 -8.87
CA GLU A 16 11.21 0.30 -10.15
C GLU A 16 11.55 -0.84 -11.11
N ALA A 17 12.16 -1.92 -10.62
CA ALA A 17 12.47 -3.10 -11.43
C ALA A 17 11.22 -3.87 -11.90
N LEU A 18 10.12 -3.87 -11.12
CA LEU A 18 8.84 -4.43 -11.54
C LEU A 18 8.21 -3.58 -12.66
N VAL A 19 8.23 -2.25 -12.49
CA VAL A 19 7.70 -1.33 -13.49
C VAL A 19 8.43 -1.45 -14.82
N GLN A 20 9.75 -1.58 -14.81
CA GLN A 20 10.54 -1.75 -16.03
C GLN A 20 10.20 -3.04 -16.81
N LYS A 21 9.58 -4.03 -16.16
CA LYS A 21 9.13 -5.27 -16.80
C LYS A 21 7.72 -5.17 -17.38
N VAL A 22 6.98 -4.09 -17.11
CA VAL A 22 5.65 -3.89 -17.68
C VAL A 22 5.78 -3.71 -19.20
N PRO A 23 5.27 -4.64 -20.02
CA PRO A 23 5.35 -4.51 -21.46
C PRO A 23 4.51 -3.30 -21.91
N LEU A 24 4.96 -2.59 -22.96
CA LEU A 24 4.25 -1.52 -23.70
C LEU A 24 4.51 -0.05 -23.30
N ASN A 25 5.64 0.29 -22.68
CA ASN A 25 6.07 1.69 -22.50
C ASN A 25 4.96 2.62 -21.98
N THR A 26 4.14 2.09 -21.08
CA THR A 26 2.94 2.75 -20.58
C THR A 26 3.34 3.64 -19.41
N GLU A 27 3.00 4.92 -19.45
CA GLU A 27 3.16 5.80 -18.29
C GLU A 27 2.26 5.30 -17.17
N LEU A 28 2.86 4.88 -16.05
CA LEU A 28 2.10 4.44 -14.90
C LEU A 28 1.56 5.65 -14.13
N PRO A 29 0.27 5.63 -13.75
CA PRO A 29 -0.33 6.74 -13.01
C PRO A 29 0.27 6.93 -11.61
N CYS A 30 0.98 5.92 -11.09
CA CYS A 30 1.49 5.90 -9.71
C CYS A 30 2.94 5.39 -9.58
N TYR A 31 3.82 5.69 -10.54
CA TYR A 31 5.24 5.27 -10.48
C TYR A 31 5.91 5.49 -9.09
N PRO A 32 6.64 4.51 -8.53
CA PRO A 32 7.02 3.21 -9.11
C PRO A 32 6.03 2.08 -8.79
N PHE A 33 4.80 2.35 -8.37
CA PHE A 33 3.82 1.31 -8.08
C PHE A 33 3.20 0.79 -9.38
N PRO A 34 3.20 -0.53 -9.63
CA PRO A 34 2.67 -1.11 -10.86
C PRO A 34 1.14 -1.15 -10.89
N SER A 35 0.49 -1.06 -9.73
CA SER A 35 -0.96 -1.09 -9.57
C SER A 35 -1.44 -0.03 -8.58
N PHE A 36 -2.70 0.37 -8.70
CA PHE A 36 -3.39 1.24 -7.75
C PHE A 36 -4.84 0.79 -7.63
N VAL A 37 -5.33 0.74 -6.39
CA VAL A 37 -6.70 0.34 -6.07
C VAL A 37 -7.36 1.45 -5.26
N VAL A 38 -8.63 1.73 -5.56
CA VAL A 38 -9.47 2.64 -4.78
C VAL A 38 -10.44 1.82 -3.95
N ASN A 39 -10.26 1.85 -2.62
CA ASN A 39 -11.18 1.21 -1.70
C ASN A 39 -12.32 2.16 -1.32
N TYR A 40 -13.51 1.90 -1.86
CA TYR A 40 -14.72 2.61 -1.45
C TYR A 40 -15.23 2.06 -0.12
N TYR A 41 -15.62 2.96 0.80
CA TYR A 41 -16.14 2.64 2.15
C TYR A 41 -15.17 2.01 3.16
N CYS A 42 -13.86 2.02 2.89
CA CYS A 42 -12.86 1.48 3.82
C CYS A 42 -13.23 0.07 4.31
N CYS A 43 -13.69 -0.81 3.41
CA CYS A 43 -14.10 -2.17 3.74
C CYS A 43 -13.29 -3.11 2.87
N VAL A 44 -12.18 -3.59 3.44
CA VAL A 44 -11.33 -4.59 2.81
C VAL A 44 -11.20 -5.75 3.78
N GLU A 45 -11.42 -6.97 3.29
CA GLU A 45 -11.25 -8.20 4.08
C GLU A 45 -9.77 -8.46 4.37
N GLY A 46 -9.49 -9.24 5.42
CA GLY A 46 -8.13 -9.65 5.79
C GLY A 46 -7.43 -10.40 4.68
N HIS A 47 -6.41 -9.81 4.10
CA HIS A 47 -5.60 -10.44 3.05
C HIS A 47 -4.14 -10.00 3.13
N ARG A 48 -3.32 -10.70 2.36
CA ARG A 48 -1.93 -10.32 2.04
C ARG A 48 -1.86 -10.16 0.53
N ASP A 49 -1.03 -9.25 0.08
CA ASP A 49 -0.75 -9.12 -1.35
C ASP A 49 0.26 -10.21 -1.73
N ASP A 50 -0.22 -11.44 -1.88
CA ASP A 50 0.58 -12.63 -2.17
C ASP A 50 1.20 -12.63 -3.59
N GLN A 51 0.75 -11.71 -4.44
CA GLN A 51 1.31 -11.44 -5.76
C GLN A 51 2.46 -10.42 -5.75
N ASP A 52 2.66 -9.72 -4.63
CA ASP A 52 3.82 -8.85 -4.49
C ASP A 52 5.09 -9.70 -4.30
N PRO A 53 6.25 -9.27 -4.84
CA PRO A 53 7.49 -9.97 -4.59
C PRO A 53 7.90 -9.89 -3.11
N GLU A 54 8.78 -10.79 -2.69
CA GLU A 54 9.40 -10.70 -1.38
C GLU A 54 10.15 -9.36 -1.23
N GLY A 55 9.80 -8.60 -0.19
CA GLY A 55 10.27 -7.23 0.03
C GLY A 55 9.40 -6.14 -0.62
N GLY A 56 8.28 -6.51 -1.26
CA GLY A 56 7.26 -5.58 -1.74
C GLY A 56 6.59 -4.80 -0.60
N VAL A 57 6.17 -3.58 -0.92
CA VAL A 57 5.44 -2.69 0.00
C VAL A 57 4.20 -2.15 -0.66
N CYS A 58 3.13 -2.03 0.12
CA CYS A 58 1.93 -1.30 -0.26
C CYS A 58 1.99 0.13 0.32
N VAL A 59 1.41 1.07 -0.42
CA VAL A 59 1.23 2.46 0.02
C VAL A 59 -0.25 2.79 0.01
N LEU A 60 -0.79 3.08 1.19
CA LEU A 60 -2.14 3.59 1.35
C LEU A 60 -2.11 5.12 1.42
N LEU A 61 -2.94 5.73 0.58
CA LEU A 61 -3.25 7.17 0.64
C LEU A 61 -4.68 7.30 1.14
N VAL A 62 -4.85 7.95 2.29
CA VAL A 62 -6.15 8.07 2.94
C VAL A 62 -6.80 9.40 2.53
N PHE A 63 -8.05 9.37 2.09
CA PHE A 63 -8.76 10.55 1.60
C PHE A 63 -10.26 10.49 1.88
N GLY A 64 -10.91 11.65 1.83
CA GLY A 64 -12.34 11.79 2.09
C GLY A 64 -12.66 12.08 3.55
N SER A 65 -13.95 12.15 3.88
CA SER A 65 -14.43 12.30 5.25
C SER A 65 -15.15 11.01 5.64
N PHE A 66 -14.70 10.37 6.71
CA PHE A 66 -15.21 9.10 7.17
C PHE A 66 -15.11 8.99 8.70
N THR A 67 -15.74 7.98 9.28
CA THR A 67 -15.64 7.63 10.69
C THR A 67 -15.38 6.13 10.77
N GLY A 68 -14.45 5.72 11.63
CA GLY A 68 -13.95 4.34 11.65
C GLY A 68 -12.96 4.07 10.53
N GLY A 69 -12.92 2.84 10.01
CA GLY A 69 -12.04 2.46 8.90
C GLY A 69 -10.56 2.31 9.28
N GLN A 70 -10.25 2.12 10.57
CA GLN A 70 -8.90 1.90 11.04
C GLN A 70 -8.23 0.75 10.27
N ILE A 71 -6.94 0.90 9.98
CA ILE A 71 -6.16 -0.13 9.31
C ILE A 71 -5.58 -1.08 10.36
N VAL A 72 -5.91 -2.36 10.25
CA VAL A 72 -5.32 -3.40 11.09
C VAL A 72 -4.12 -3.99 10.37
N LEU A 73 -3.01 -4.09 11.09
CA LEU A 73 -1.84 -4.90 10.71
C LEU A 73 -1.78 -6.06 11.71
N HIS A 74 -2.24 -7.23 11.28
CA HIS A 74 -2.60 -8.33 12.20
C HIS A 74 -1.39 -8.94 12.92
N GLU A 75 -0.33 -9.28 12.19
CA GLU A 75 0.87 -9.94 12.72
C GLU A 75 1.59 -9.11 13.80
N PRO A 76 1.75 -7.78 13.66
CA PRO A 76 2.28 -6.96 14.75
C PRO A 76 1.24 -6.59 15.82
N GLY A 77 -0.04 -6.95 15.62
CA GLY A 77 -1.13 -6.60 16.55
C GLY A 77 -1.42 -5.09 16.62
N ILE A 78 -1.19 -4.37 15.52
CA ILE A 78 -1.32 -2.91 15.47
C ILE A 78 -2.64 -2.54 14.80
N VAL A 79 -3.35 -1.58 15.40
CA VAL A 79 -4.48 -0.88 14.79
C VAL A 79 -4.07 0.56 14.59
N LEU A 80 -4.07 1.01 13.34
CA LEU A 80 -3.73 2.38 12.95
C LEU A 80 -5.02 3.18 12.78
N GLU A 81 -5.17 4.21 13.61
CA GLU A 81 -6.10 5.29 13.32
C GLU A 81 -5.51 6.14 12.20
N VAL A 82 -6.31 6.42 11.18
CA VAL A 82 -5.90 7.15 9.99
C VAL A 82 -6.91 8.23 9.66
N GLU A 83 -6.42 9.37 9.19
CA GLU A 83 -7.22 10.51 8.76
C GLU A 83 -6.89 10.90 7.32
N ALA A 84 -7.73 11.73 6.72
CA ALA A 84 -7.52 12.23 5.38
C ALA A 84 -6.17 12.97 5.27
N GLY A 85 -5.34 12.53 4.32
CA GLY A 85 -3.99 13.05 4.11
C GLY A 85 -2.88 12.14 4.65
N ASP A 86 -3.21 11.13 5.46
CA ASP A 86 -2.22 10.17 5.93
C ASP A 86 -1.70 9.27 4.80
N ILE A 87 -0.41 8.92 4.95
CA ILE A 87 0.28 7.98 4.07
C ILE A 87 0.81 6.84 4.94
N VAL A 88 0.32 5.63 4.69
CA VAL A 88 0.77 4.42 5.39
C VAL A 88 1.55 3.54 4.41
N ILE A 89 2.75 3.11 4.83
CA ILE A 89 3.60 2.22 4.03
C ILE A 89 3.94 1.00 4.87
N PHE A 90 3.70 -0.20 4.34
CA PHE A 90 3.93 -1.44 5.08
C PHE A 90 4.25 -2.62 4.13
N PRO A 91 4.92 -3.68 4.63
CA PRO A 91 5.24 -4.86 3.83
C PRO A 91 3.99 -5.73 3.62
N SER A 92 3.35 -5.56 2.47
CA SER A 92 2.05 -6.12 2.10
C SER A 92 1.99 -7.64 2.04
N MET A 93 3.06 -8.27 1.51
CA MET A 93 3.15 -9.73 1.43
C MET A 93 3.33 -10.40 2.81
N ARG A 94 3.87 -9.67 3.80
CA ARG A 94 4.16 -10.20 5.13
C ARG A 94 3.06 -9.95 6.14
N LEU A 95 2.25 -8.92 5.91
CA LEU A 95 1.25 -8.45 6.87
C LEU A 95 -0.16 -8.65 6.32
N THR A 96 -0.94 -9.44 7.04
CA THR A 96 -2.38 -9.49 6.84
C THR A 96 -2.96 -8.15 7.27
N HIS A 97 -3.62 -7.49 6.33
CA HIS A 97 -4.14 -6.15 6.52
C HIS A 97 -5.60 -6.04 6.07
N PHE A 98 -6.35 -5.22 6.79
CA PHE A 98 -7.79 -5.00 6.57
C PHE A 98 -8.26 -3.74 7.28
N ASN A 99 -9.50 -3.36 7.02
CA ASN A 99 -10.16 -2.29 7.77
C ASN A 99 -11.08 -2.86 8.85
N LEU A 100 -11.16 -2.18 10.00
CA LEU A 100 -12.26 -2.43 10.93
C LEU A 100 -13.58 -1.89 10.34
N HIS A 101 -14.67 -2.62 10.56
CA HIS A 101 -16.00 -2.18 10.18
C HIS A 101 -16.36 -0.86 10.89
N PHE A 102 -17.08 0.00 10.18
CA PHE A 102 -17.70 1.21 10.68
C PHE A 102 -18.97 0.92 11.50
#